data_AF-A0A839W8W7-F1
#
_entry.id   AF-A0A839W8W7-F1
#
_cell.length_a   1.000
_cell.length_b   1.000
_cell.length_c   1.000
_cell.angle_alpha   90.00
_cell.angle_beta   90.00
_cell.angle_gamma   90.00
#
_symmetry.space_group_name_H-M   'P 1'
#
loop_
_entity.id
_entity.type
_entity.pdbx_description
1 polymer ?
#
loop_
_entity_poly.entity_id
_entity_poly.type
_entity_poly.pdbx_seq_one_letter_code
_entity_poly.pdbx_strand_id
1 'polypeptide(L)'
;MRRLALALALILGSVPAFAQAVAQHLFFEAVPADAPPNMSYEARLRLTERARTELLPAILDAAGLEGAGAVADLRMGGYRLRTNPSLHLTLRLEDTPADRLAGAIAWSFSQESVLVTDFDSADGATGYALVRFPAGSLTPDRAQRFFLAAAAEHEGLGGGYTAFGDTLLFLNLRDDDGKPYSGLPDDAFTELLRRATDAFPGAVLAATGRADARLILQPPQPDRLALAPLRARHTALVSEILNP
;
A
#
# COMPACT_ATOMS: atom_id res chain seq x y z
N MET A 1 56.12 -22.44 -42.97
CA MET A 1 55.85 -22.45 -41.53
C MET A 1 54.65 -21.54 -41.28
N ARG A 2 53.56 -22.15 -40.80
CA ARG A 2 52.18 -21.64 -40.80
C ARG A 2 51.99 -20.50 -39.79
N ARG A 3 51.32 -19.43 -40.24
CA ARG A 3 50.65 -18.43 -39.38
C ARG A 3 49.30 -19.00 -38.96
N LEU A 4 49.04 -19.12 -37.66
CA LEU A 4 47.74 -19.35 -37.02
C LEU A 4 47.87 -18.73 -35.61
N ALA A 5 47.24 -17.58 -35.37
CA ALA A 5 45.87 -17.42 -34.88
C ALA A 5 45.86 -17.32 -33.35
N LEU A 6 45.59 -16.11 -32.84
CA LEU A 6 45.01 -15.93 -31.51
C LEU A 6 44.06 -14.73 -31.56
N ALA A 7 42.80 -15.02 -31.89
CA ALA A 7 41.68 -14.17 -31.54
C ALA A 7 41.08 -14.79 -30.27
N LEU A 8 41.37 -14.19 -29.11
CA LEU A 8 40.73 -14.56 -27.86
C LEU A 8 39.49 -13.67 -27.70
N ALA A 9 38.32 -14.29 -27.80
CA ALA A 9 37.03 -13.65 -27.68
C ALA A 9 36.82 -13.08 -26.27
N LEU A 10 36.53 -11.78 -26.20
CA LEU A 10 35.85 -11.16 -25.06
C LEU A 10 34.41 -11.67 -25.03
N ILE A 11 34.15 -12.69 -24.22
CA ILE A 11 32.81 -13.01 -23.74
C ILE A 11 32.73 -12.48 -22.31
N LEU A 12 32.54 -11.16 -22.18
CA LEU A 12 31.99 -10.58 -20.96
C LEU A 12 30.50 -10.88 -20.99
N GLY A 13 30.13 -12.02 -20.41
CA GLY A 13 28.73 -12.32 -20.10
C GLY A 13 28.19 -11.22 -19.20
N SER A 14 27.24 -10.44 -19.71
CA SER A 14 26.31 -9.67 -18.91
C SER A 14 25.47 -10.66 -18.11
N VAL A 15 25.92 -10.99 -16.90
CA VAL A 15 25.08 -11.72 -15.93
C VAL A 15 23.94 -10.76 -15.58
N PRO A 16 22.67 -11.13 -15.78
CA PRO A 16 21.57 -10.28 -15.34
C PRO A 16 21.70 -10.10 -13.82
N ALA A 17 21.53 -8.87 -13.35
CA ALA A 17 21.36 -8.61 -11.92
C ALA A 17 20.19 -9.49 -11.45
N PHE A 18 20.47 -10.46 -10.58
CA PHE A 18 19.42 -11.29 -10.00
C PHE A 18 18.46 -10.38 -9.24
N ALA A 19 17.16 -10.47 -9.52
CA ALA A 19 16.13 -9.78 -8.73
C ALA A 19 16.31 -10.20 -7.26
N GLN A 20 16.55 -9.24 -6.38
CA GLN A 20 16.80 -9.52 -4.97
C GLN A 20 15.49 -9.34 -4.19
N ALA A 21 15.16 -10.31 -3.33
CA ALA A 21 14.05 -10.16 -2.41
C ALA A 21 14.34 -9.05 -1.38
N VAL A 22 13.50 -8.03 -1.39
CA VAL A 22 13.55 -6.85 -0.49
C VAL A 22 12.33 -6.84 0.44
N ALA A 23 12.32 -5.98 1.45
CA ALA A 23 11.16 -5.82 2.32
C ALA A 23 10.05 -5.07 1.57
N GLN A 24 9.04 -5.82 1.15
CA GLN A 24 7.86 -5.32 0.46
C GLN A 24 6.76 -5.06 1.48
N HIS A 25 6.26 -3.83 1.51
CA HIS A 25 5.16 -3.39 2.36
C HIS A 25 3.89 -3.29 1.51
N LEU A 26 2.86 -4.05 1.88
CA LEU A 26 1.55 -4.03 1.22
C LEU A 26 0.54 -3.35 2.15
N PHE A 27 -0.15 -2.32 1.65
CA PHE A 27 -1.21 -1.61 2.36
C PHE A 27 -2.54 -1.74 1.63
N PHE A 28 -3.57 -2.18 2.35
CA PHE A 28 -4.86 -2.48 1.75
C PHE A 28 -6.01 -2.39 2.75
N GLU A 29 -7.23 -2.19 2.24
CA GLU A 29 -8.46 -2.19 3.01
C GLU A 29 -9.22 -3.49 2.72
N ALA A 30 -9.60 -4.25 3.75
CA ALA A 30 -10.50 -5.37 3.53
C ALA A 30 -11.92 -4.91 3.14
N VAL A 31 -12.28 -3.65 3.35
CA VAL A 31 -13.57 -3.08 2.95
C VAL A 31 -13.29 -1.81 2.15
N PRO A 32 -13.57 -1.77 0.83
CA PRO A 32 -13.36 -0.58 0.02
C PRO A 32 -14.00 0.68 0.62
N ALA A 33 -13.31 1.81 0.55
CA ALA A 33 -13.76 3.09 1.12
C ALA A 33 -15.19 3.52 0.70
N ASP A 34 -15.62 3.15 -0.51
CA ASP A 34 -16.89 3.49 -1.14
C ASP A 34 -18.00 2.43 -0.95
N ALA A 35 -17.67 1.21 -0.53
CA ALA A 35 -18.63 0.11 -0.47
C ALA A 35 -18.45 -0.77 0.79
N PRO A 36 -19.48 -0.92 1.63
CA PRO A 36 -20.74 -0.19 1.66
C PRO A 36 -20.55 1.25 2.17
N PRO A 37 -21.25 2.26 1.61
CA PRO A 37 -20.98 3.68 1.92
C PRO A 37 -21.29 4.02 3.37
N ASN A 38 -22.37 3.48 3.93
CA ASN A 38 -22.88 3.83 5.26
C ASN A 38 -22.38 2.92 6.39
N MET A 39 -21.43 2.03 6.12
CA MET A 39 -20.87 1.17 7.17
C MET A 39 -20.03 2.01 8.15
N SER A 40 -20.29 1.89 9.45
CA SER A 40 -19.53 2.59 10.49
C SER A 40 -18.06 2.12 10.52
N TYR A 41 -17.17 2.94 11.08
CA TYR A 41 -15.76 2.55 11.26
C TYR A 41 -15.64 1.26 12.08
N GLU A 42 -16.43 1.11 13.14
CA GLU A 42 -16.40 -0.09 14.00
C GLU A 42 -16.86 -1.36 13.26
N ALA A 43 -17.91 -1.25 12.43
CA ALA A 43 -18.35 -2.38 11.61
C ALA A 43 -17.29 -2.76 10.56
N ARG A 44 -16.67 -1.77 9.90
CA ARG A 44 -15.51 -1.98 9.01
C ARG A 44 -14.34 -2.62 9.74
N LEU A 45 -14.12 -2.25 11.01
CA LEU A 45 -13.01 -2.75 11.82
C LEU A 45 -13.21 -4.23 12.13
N ARG A 46 -14.41 -4.62 12.58
CA ARG A 46 -14.76 -6.03 12.80
C ARG A 46 -14.63 -6.85 11.52
N LEU A 47 -15.05 -6.32 10.38
CA LEU A 47 -14.92 -7.00 9.09
C LEU A 47 -13.45 -7.18 8.72
N THR A 48 -12.65 -6.12 8.86
CA THR A 48 -11.22 -6.14 8.54
C THR A 48 -10.47 -7.13 9.41
N GLU A 49 -10.79 -7.22 10.69
CA GLU A 49 -10.22 -8.22 11.60
C GLU A 49 -10.58 -9.65 11.18
N ARG A 50 -11.85 -9.90 10.81
CA ARG A 50 -12.27 -11.22 10.28
C ARG A 50 -11.61 -11.56 8.96
N ALA A 51 -11.50 -10.61 8.04
CA ALA A 51 -10.80 -10.81 6.77
C ALA A 51 -9.31 -11.12 6.99
N ARG A 52 -8.67 -10.45 7.97
CA ARG A 52 -7.29 -10.70 8.36
C ARG A 52 -7.06 -12.13 8.86
N THR A 53 -8.00 -12.67 9.64
CA THR A 53 -7.84 -13.99 10.29
C THR A 53 -8.41 -15.14 9.47
N GLU A 54 -9.54 -14.93 8.77
CA GLU A 54 -10.23 -15.97 8.00
C GLU A 54 -9.76 -16.06 6.54
N LEU A 55 -9.46 -14.92 5.89
CA LEU A 55 -9.26 -14.87 4.44
C LEU A 55 -7.80 -14.67 4.04
N LEU A 56 -7.09 -13.74 4.69
CA LEU A 56 -5.73 -13.41 4.31
C LEU A 56 -4.76 -14.61 4.30
N PRO A 57 -4.79 -15.55 5.27
CA PRO A 57 -3.96 -16.75 5.20
C PRO A 57 -4.23 -17.57 3.92
N ALA A 58 -5.49 -17.79 3.56
CA ALA A 58 -5.85 -18.53 2.35
C ALA A 58 -5.47 -17.78 1.06
N ILE A 59 -5.47 -16.44 1.07
CA ILE A 59 -4.98 -15.64 -0.06
C ILE A 59 -3.47 -15.81 -0.21
N LEU A 60 -2.72 -15.80 0.89
CA LEU A 60 -1.27 -16.04 0.89
C LEU A 60 -0.93 -17.45 0.37
N ASP A 61 -1.66 -18.46 0.82
CA ASP A 61 -1.51 -19.84 0.34
C ASP A 61 -1.78 -19.93 -1.16
N ALA A 62 -2.86 -19.28 -1.65
CA ALA A 62 -3.19 -19.23 -3.07
C ALA A 62 -2.12 -18.49 -3.91
N ALA A 63 -1.40 -17.54 -3.30
CA ALA A 63 -0.24 -16.87 -3.91
C ALA A 63 1.05 -17.70 -3.85
N GLY A 64 1.02 -18.89 -3.23
CA GLY A 64 2.18 -19.78 -3.08
C GLY A 64 3.12 -19.37 -1.94
N LEU A 65 2.60 -18.61 -0.96
CA LEU A 65 3.34 -18.12 0.20
C LEU A 65 2.94 -18.88 1.48
N GLU A 66 2.59 -20.16 1.33
CA GLU A 66 2.18 -21.01 2.45
C GLU A 66 3.28 -21.05 3.53
N GLY A 67 2.87 -20.84 4.79
CA GLY A 67 3.79 -20.83 5.92
C GLY A 67 4.76 -19.65 5.95
N ALA A 68 4.62 -18.66 5.05
CA ALA A 68 5.25 -17.36 5.28
C ALA A 68 4.74 -16.86 6.63
N GLY A 69 5.64 -16.56 7.56
CA GLY A 69 5.33 -16.02 8.90
C GLY A 69 4.79 -14.59 8.83
N ALA A 70 3.84 -14.36 7.93
CA ALA A 70 3.33 -13.09 7.48
C ALA A 70 2.29 -12.64 8.49
N VAL A 71 2.66 -11.66 9.32
CA VAL A 71 1.73 -11.00 10.23
C VAL A 71 1.26 -9.73 9.52
N ALA A 72 -0.06 -9.66 9.28
CA ALA A 72 -0.68 -8.40 8.90
C ALA A 72 -1.08 -7.63 10.15
N ASP A 73 -0.63 -6.39 10.25
CA ASP A 73 -1.03 -5.50 11.31
C ASP A 73 -2.30 -4.76 10.92
N LEU A 74 -3.25 -4.68 11.86
CA LEU A 74 -4.41 -3.82 11.73
C LEU A 74 -4.00 -2.37 12.03
N ARG A 75 -4.26 -1.49 11.08
CA ARG A 75 -3.91 -0.07 11.11
C ARG A 75 -5.11 0.77 10.68
N MET A 76 -4.96 2.09 10.67
CA MET A 76 -5.85 2.99 9.95
C MET A 76 -5.17 3.48 8.68
N GLY A 77 -5.95 3.66 7.62
CA GLY A 77 -5.52 4.22 6.35
C GLY A 77 -6.56 5.20 5.84
N GLY A 78 -6.16 6.10 4.96
CA GLY A 78 -7.04 7.07 4.33
C GLY A 78 -7.04 6.92 2.83
N TYR A 79 -8.23 6.82 2.23
CA TYR A 79 -8.41 6.89 0.78
C TYR A 79 -9.77 7.53 0.47
N ARG A 80 -9.86 8.24 -0.66
CA ARG A 80 -11.08 8.99 -1.05
C ARG A 80 -11.65 9.86 0.08
N LEU A 81 -10.75 10.57 0.78
CA LEU A 81 -11.07 11.45 1.91
C LEU A 81 -11.78 10.74 3.08
N ARG A 82 -11.63 9.42 3.20
CA ARG A 82 -12.20 8.61 4.27
C ARG A 82 -11.12 7.79 4.96
N THR A 83 -11.10 7.86 6.28
CA THR A 83 -10.28 7.03 7.15
C THR A 83 -11.01 5.72 7.41
N ASN A 84 -10.36 4.61 7.10
CA ASN A 84 -10.86 3.26 7.32
C ASN A 84 -9.82 2.41 8.06
N PRO A 85 -10.27 1.31 8.68
CA PRO A 85 -9.37 0.22 9.04
C PRO A 85 -8.67 -0.32 7.79
N SER A 86 -7.37 -0.51 7.89
CA SER A 86 -6.51 -1.07 6.84
C SER A 86 -5.61 -2.14 7.43
N LEU A 87 -5.01 -2.93 6.55
CA LEU A 87 -4.03 -3.95 6.88
C LEU A 87 -2.70 -3.55 6.27
N HIS A 88 -1.65 -3.72 7.06
CA HIS A 88 -0.27 -3.59 6.62
C HIS A 88 0.42 -4.94 6.74
N LEU A 89 0.90 -5.45 5.61
CA LEU A 89 1.65 -6.70 5.52
C LEU A 89 3.09 -6.38 5.11
N THR A 90 4.07 -7.01 5.76
CA THR A 90 5.48 -6.89 5.36
C THR A 90 6.04 -8.28 5.05
N LEU A 91 6.60 -8.45 3.85
CA LEU A 91 7.18 -9.71 3.40
C LEU A 91 8.49 -9.46 2.64
N ARG A 92 9.43 -10.40 2.71
CA ARG A 92 10.62 -10.34 1.86
C ARG A 92 10.34 -10.98 0.51
N LEU A 93 10.11 -10.17 -0.52
CA LEU A 93 9.73 -10.63 -1.85
C LEU A 93 10.47 -9.82 -2.92
N GLU A 94 10.66 -10.44 -4.08
CA GLU A 94 10.95 -9.71 -5.32
C GLU A 94 9.68 -8.97 -5.78
N ASP A 95 9.81 -8.01 -6.70
CA ASP A 95 8.67 -7.21 -7.16
C ASP A 95 7.54 -8.02 -7.79
N THR A 96 7.87 -8.95 -8.70
CA THR A 96 6.81 -9.72 -9.39
C THR A 96 5.99 -10.61 -8.43
N PRO A 97 6.58 -11.37 -7.49
CA PRO A 97 5.82 -12.02 -6.43
C PRO A 97 4.98 -11.06 -5.57
N ALA A 98 5.51 -9.88 -5.22
CA ALA A 98 4.78 -8.88 -4.44
C ALA A 98 3.56 -8.35 -5.21
N ASP A 99 3.71 -8.07 -6.51
CA ASP A 99 2.64 -7.60 -7.37
C ASP A 99 1.55 -8.65 -7.56
N ARG A 100 1.94 -9.92 -7.76
CA ARG A 100 0.97 -11.02 -7.83
C ARG A 100 0.17 -11.16 -6.54
N LEU A 101 0.83 -11.05 -5.38
CA LEU A 101 0.15 -11.07 -4.09
C LEU A 101 -0.80 -9.86 -3.95
N ALA A 102 -0.34 -8.67 -4.29
CA ALA A 102 -1.14 -7.45 -4.23
C ALA A 102 -2.38 -7.53 -5.14
N GLY A 103 -2.24 -8.05 -6.36
CA GLY A 103 -3.37 -8.31 -7.26
C GLY A 103 -4.34 -9.36 -6.73
N ALA A 104 -3.84 -10.43 -6.09
CA ALA A 104 -4.68 -11.45 -5.45
C ALA A 104 -5.48 -10.88 -4.26
N ILE A 105 -4.85 -10.03 -3.45
CA ILE A 105 -5.51 -9.30 -2.35
C ILE A 105 -6.58 -8.37 -2.90
N ALA A 106 -6.22 -7.52 -3.88
CA ALA A 106 -7.15 -6.57 -4.50
C ALA A 106 -8.39 -7.29 -5.03
N TRP A 107 -8.18 -8.40 -5.75
CA TRP A 107 -9.28 -9.20 -6.29
C TRP A 107 -10.15 -9.84 -5.21
N SER A 108 -9.53 -10.42 -4.19
CA SER A 108 -10.25 -11.14 -3.13
C SER A 108 -11.11 -10.23 -2.27
N PHE A 109 -10.67 -8.99 -2.04
CA PHE A 109 -11.41 -7.99 -1.26
C PHE A 109 -12.19 -6.99 -2.13
N SER A 110 -12.25 -7.19 -3.45
CA SER A 110 -12.92 -6.30 -4.41
C SER A 110 -12.43 -4.85 -4.32
N GLN A 111 -11.13 -4.65 -4.13
CA GLN A 111 -10.50 -3.33 -4.14
C GLN A 111 -10.07 -2.96 -5.55
N GLU A 112 -10.03 -1.67 -5.86
CA GLU A 112 -9.47 -1.19 -7.14
C GLU A 112 -7.97 -1.48 -7.23
N SER A 113 -7.25 -1.36 -6.11
CA SER A 113 -5.81 -1.58 -6.04
C SER A 113 -5.32 -1.86 -4.63
N VAL A 114 -4.07 -2.32 -4.55
CA VAL A 114 -3.27 -2.46 -3.32
C VAL A 114 -1.99 -1.67 -3.49
N LEU A 115 -1.61 -0.91 -2.47
CA LEU A 115 -0.34 -0.18 -2.47
C LEU A 115 0.79 -1.13 -2.08
N VAL A 116 1.82 -1.20 -2.91
CA VAL A 116 3.08 -1.91 -2.65
C VAL A 116 4.19 -0.87 -2.49
N THR A 117 5.06 -1.04 -1.50
CA THR A 117 6.15 -0.09 -1.22
C THR A 117 7.41 -0.80 -0.76
N ASP A 118 8.55 -0.41 -1.31
CA ASP A 118 9.89 -0.67 -0.80
C ASP A 118 10.50 0.67 -0.33
N PHE A 119 10.61 0.84 0.98
CA PHE A 119 11.17 2.04 1.61
C PHE A 119 12.70 2.08 1.59
N ASP A 120 13.37 0.95 1.31
CA ASP A 120 14.83 0.83 1.28
C ASP A 120 15.39 0.96 -0.15
N SER A 121 14.52 1.10 -1.16
CA SER A 121 14.93 1.25 -2.55
C SER A 121 15.74 2.54 -2.77
N ALA A 122 17.00 2.37 -3.16
CA ALA A 122 17.91 3.47 -3.48
C ALA A 122 17.46 4.28 -4.72
N ASP A 123 16.72 3.62 -5.62
CA ASP A 123 16.24 4.20 -6.88
C ASP A 123 14.76 4.63 -6.81
N GLY A 124 14.18 4.66 -5.60
CA GLY A 124 12.78 5.03 -5.37
C GLY A 124 12.42 6.40 -5.97
N ALA A 125 11.39 6.42 -6.83
CA ALA A 125 10.95 7.65 -7.50
C ALA A 125 9.87 8.41 -6.71
N THR A 126 9.17 7.76 -5.79
CA THR A 126 8.00 8.34 -5.11
C THR A 126 8.44 9.10 -3.87
N GLY A 127 8.22 10.41 -3.86
CA GLY A 127 8.40 11.23 -2.66
C GLY A 127 7.40 10.85 -1.57
N TYR A 128 7.85 10.86 -0.32
CA TYR A 128 6.98 10.67 0.82
C TYR A 128 7.24 11.67 1.95
N ALA A 129 6.23 11.86 2.78
CA ALA A 129 6.25 12.68 3.97
C ALA A 129 5.63 11.92 5.16
N LEU A 130 6.31 11.97 6.30
CA LEU A 130 5.84 11.42 7.57
C LEU A 130 5.30 12.55 8.44
N VAL A 131 4.02 12.51 8.77
CA VAL A 131 3.37 13.41 9.72
C VAL A 131 3.22 12.70 11.05
N ARG A 132 3.93 13.17 12.08
CA ARG A 132 3.90 12.59 13.42
C ARG A 132 2.96 13.35 14.34
N PHE A 133 2.27 12.61 15.18
CA PHE A 133 1.43 13.10 16.28
C PHE A 133 2.07 12.74 17.62
N PRO A 134 1.64 13.37 18.73
CA PRO A 134 2.08 12.96 20.07
C PRO A 134 1.76 11.49 20.31
N ALA A 135 2.62 10.81 21.06
CA ALA A 135 2.48 9.39 21.34
C ALA A 135 1.10 9.07 21.98
N GLY A 136 0.45 8.02 21.49
CA GLY A 136 -0.87 7.55 21.92
C GLY A 136 -2.03 8.48 21.58
N SER A 137 -1.83 9.48 20.73
CA SER A 137 -2.81 10.53 20.47
C SER A 137 -3.45 10.47 19.10
N LEU A 138 -2.94 9.62 18.21
CA LEU A 138 -3.53 9.43 16.89
C LEU A 138 -4.69 8.43 16.98
N THR A 139 -5.90 8.94 16.77
CA THR A 139 -7.13 8.16 16.65
C THR A 139 -7.68 8.23 15.23
N PRO A 140 -8.58 7.33 14.80
CA PRO A 140 -9.22 7.42 13.49
C PRO A 140 -9.89 8.77 13.23
N ASP A 141 -10.57 9.34 14.22
CA ASP A 141 -11.20 10.67 14.09
C ASP A 141 -10.17 11.80 13.96
N ARG A 142 -9.04 11.69 14.66
CA ARG A 142 -7.96 12.68 14.54
C ARG A 142 -7.27 12.59 13.19
N ALA A 143 -7.01 11.37 12.72
CA ALA A 143 -6.43 11.13 11.40
C ALA A 143 -7.37 11.61 10.29
N GLN A 144 -8.69 11.35 10.42
CA GLN A 144 -9.71 11.87 9.50
C GLN A 144 -9.71 13.40 9.44
N ARG A 145 -9.70 14.08 10.59
CA ARG A 145 -9.66 15.55 10.63
C ARG A 145 -8.39 16.10 9.99
N PHE A 146 -7.23 15.49 10.26
CA PHE A 146 -5.98 15.91 9.62
C PHE A 146 -6.03 15.69 8.11
N PHE A 147 -6.52 14.53 7.66
CA PHE A 147 -6.62 14.21 6.23
C PHE A 147 -7.50 15.20 5.47
N LEU A 148 -8.65 15.59 6.04
CA LEU A 148 -9.50 16.63 5.48
C LEU A 148 -8.83 18.01 5.49
N ALA A 149 -8.09 18.34 6.55
CA ALA A 149 -7.35 19.60 6.61
C ALA A 149 -6.24 19.67 5.55
N ALA A 150 -5.49 18.58 5.35
CA ALA A 150 -4.49 18.48 4.29
C ALA A 150 -5.12 18.62 2.90
N ALA A 151 -6.23 17.93 2.63
CA ALA A 151 -6.96 18.07 1.37
C ALA A 151 -7.54 19.48 1.15
N ALA A 152 -7.89 20.20 2.23
CA ALA A 152 -8.36 21.58 2.16
C ALA A 152 -7.22 22.58 1.89
N GLU A 153 -5.98 22.28 2.31
CA GLU A 153 -4.78 23.04 1.95
C GLU A 153 -4.49 22.91 0.44
N HIS A 154 -4.60 21.70 -0.12
CA HIS A 154 -4.56 21.47 -1.57
C HIS A 154 -5.15 20.10 -1.93
N GLU A 155 -5.96 20.04 -3.00
CA GLU A 155 -6.66 18.81 -3.41
C GLU A 155 -5.71 17.63 -3.67
N GLY A 156 -4.51 17.90 -4.20
CA GLY A 156 -3.44 16.91 -4.41
C GLY A 156 -2.94 16.20 -3.15
N LEU A 157 -3.24 16.71 -1.94
CA LEU A 157 -2.95 16.01 -0.68
C LEU A 157 -4.07 15.04 -0.25
N GLY A 158 -5.20 15.04 -0.96
CA GLY A 158 -6.35 14.16 -0.71
C GLY A 158 -6.19 12.74 -1.24
N GLY A 159 -5.03 12.39 -1.82
CA GLY A 159 -4.78 11.10 -2.47
C GLY A 159 -4.79 9.89 -1.52
N GLY A 160 -4.45 10.10 -0.25
CA GLY A 160 -4.49 9.05 0.77
C GLY A 160 -3.31 9.07 1.73
N TYR A 161 -3.37 8.20 2.73
CA TYR A 161 -2.29 7.97 3.69
C TYR A 161 -2.35 6.54 4.26
N THR A 162 -1.26 6.07 4.84
CA THR A 162 -1.22 4.88 5.71
C THR A 162 -0.63 5.25 7.08
N ALA A 163 -1.01 4.55 8.16
CA ALA A 163 -0.57 4.87 9.51
C ALA A 163 0.42 3.86 10.11
N PHE A 164 1.43 4.37 10.83
CA PHE A 164 2.39 3.63 11.62
C PHE A 164 2.44 4.18 13.05
N GLY A 165 1.76 3.51 13.99
CA GLY A 165 1.63 4.03 15.35
C GLY A 165 0.96 5.40 15.31
N ASP A 166 1.62 6.42 15.85
CA ASP A 166 1.18 7.82 15.83
C ASP A 166 1.71 8.64 14.64
N THR A 167 2.08 7.98 13.54
CA THR A 167 2.60 8.64 12.33
C THR A 167 1.73 8.31 11.12
N LEU A 168 1.41 9.31 10.31
CA LEU A 168 0.79 9.15 9.00
C LEU A 168 1.85 9.29 7.92
N LEU A 169 1.91 8.33 6.99
CA LEU A 169 2.71 8.36 5.79
C LEU A 169 1.85 8.81 4.61
N PHE A 170 2.25 9.90 3.98
CA PHE A 170 1.72 10.38 2.72
C PHE A 170 2.72 10.09 1.61
N LEU A 171 2.25 9.50 0.52
CA LEU A 171 3.04 9.16 -0.66
C LEU A 171 2.55 9.98 -1.85
N ASN A 172 3.48 10.65 -2.53
CA ASN A 172 3.20 11.36 -3.77
C ASN A 172 3.21 10.36 -4.95
N LEU A 173 2.29 9.39 -4.91
CA LEU A 173 2.23 8.25 -5.82
C LEU A 173 2.20 8.72 -7.28
N ARG A 174 2.82 7.92 -8.15
CA ARG A 174 3.00 8.23 -9.57
C ARG A 174 2.21 7.26 -10.44
N ASP A 175 1.77 7.76 -11.60
CA ASP A 175 1.24 6.94 -12.67
C ASP A 175 2.36 6.21 -13.44
N ASP A 176 1.96 5.41 -14.44
CA ASP A 176 2.86 4.62 -15.28
C ASP A 176 3.83 5.48 -16.11
N ASP A 177 3.50 6.77 -16.34
CA ASP A 177 4.36 7.75 -17.01
C ASP A 177 5.32 8.46 -16.02
N GLY A 178 5.27 8.07 -14.73
CA GLY A 178 6.09 8.65 -13.66
C GLY A 178 5.59 10.00 -13.16
N LYS A 179 4.39 10.45 -13.57
CA LYS A 179 3.81 11.71 -13.15
C LYS A 179 3.05 11.53 -11.82
N PRO A 180 3.22 12.42 -10.83
CA PRO A 180 2.48 12.34 -9.58
C PRO A 180 0.96 12.51 -9.77
N TYR A 181 0.17 11.62 -9.17
CA TYR A 181 -1.30 11.71 -9.15
C TYR A 181 -1.80 12.99 -8.46
N SER A 182 -1.01 13.55 -7.54
CA SER A 182 -1.31 14.81 -6.87
C SER A 182 -1.25 16.03 -7.81
N GLY A 183 -0.62 15.88 -8.98
CA GLY A 183 -0.26 16.99 -9.86
C GLY A 183 0.89 17.86 -9.35
N LEU A 184 1.53 17.49 -8.23
CA LEU A 184 2.58 18.27 -7.57
C LEU A 184 3.94 17.59 -7.66
N PRO A 185 5.04 18.34 -7.85
CA PRO A 185 6.37 17.82 -7.59
C PRO A 185 6.56 17.54 -6.08
N ASP A 186 7.51 16.66 -5.74
CA ASP A 186 7.67 16.13 -4.37
C ASP A 186 7.98 17.22 -3.33
N ASP A 187 8.71 18.26 -3.73
CA ASP A 187 9.04 19.41 -2.89
C ASP A 187 7.79 20.24 -2.58
N ALA A 188 6.96 20.54 -3.58
CA ALA A 188 5.69 21.23 -3.39
C ALA A 188 4.70 20.41 -2.57
N PHE A 189 4.62 19.09 -2.80
CA PHE A 189 3.80 18.16 -2.03
C PHE A 189 4.18 18.18 -0.53
N THR A 190 5.48 18.11 -0.25
CA THR A 190 6.02 18.18 1.11
C THR A 190 5.78 19.54 1.77
N GLU A 191 6.03 20.62 1.02
CA GLU A 191 5.82 21.99 1.47
C GLU A 191 4.35 22.21 1.89
N LEU A 192 3.41 21.76 1.06
CA LEU A 192 1.97 21.80 1.35
C LEU A 192 1.58 20.95 2.58
N LEU A 193 2.15 19.76 2.75
CA LEU A 193 1.90 18.96 3.95
C LEU A 193 2.41 19.63 5.22
N ARG A 194 3.58 20.27 5.19
CA ARG A 194 4.06 21.09 6.31
C ARG A 194 3.13 22.28 6.59
N ARG A 195 2.61 22.89 5.52
CA ARG A 195 1.39 23.75 5.48
C ARG A 195 0.33 23.31 6.48
N ALA A 196 -0.22 22.14 6.15
CA ALA A 196 -1.28 21.50 6.90
C ALA A 196 -0.87 21.12 8.33
N THR A 197 0.37 20.65 8.56
CA THR A 197 0.83 20.31 9.92
C THR A 197 0.99 21.52 10.81
N ASP A 198 1.53 22.63 10.30
CA ASP A 198 1.74 23.86 11.08
C ASP A 198 0.40 24.45 11.55
N ALA A 199 -0.66 24.27 10.75
CA ALA A 199 -2.02 24.68 11.09
C ALA A 199 -2.77 23.67 11.97
N PHE A 200 -2.30 22.42 12.09
CA PHE A 200 -3.02 21.35 12.79
C PHE A 200 -2.42 21.04 14.17
N PRO A 201 -3.17 21.25 15.28
CA PRO A 201 -2.62 21.12 16.63
C PRO A 201 -1.94 19.76 16.90
N GLY A 202 -0.65 19.85 17.23
CA GLY A 202 0.20 18.72 17.62
C GLY A 202 0.73 17.87 16.46
N ALA A 203 0.32 18.11 15.21
CA ALA A 203 0.93 17.45 14.08
C ALA A 203 2.29 18.11 13.76
N VAL A 204 3.27 17.31 13.35
CA VAL A 204 4.54 17.83 12.84
C VAL A 204 4.96 17.04 11.60
N LEU A 205 5.52 17.72 10.60
CA LEU A 205 6.25 17.04 9.54
C LEU A 205 7.56 16.50 10.12
N ALA A 206 7.63 15.19 10.31
CA ALA A 206 8.70 14.52 11.04
C ALA A 206 9.88 14.11 10.16
N ALA A 207 9.61 13.69 8.92
CA ALA A 207 10.63 13.29 7.97
C ALA A 207 10.04 13.29 6.55
N THR A 208 10.93 13.33 5.58
CA THR A 208 10.62 13.17 4.16
C THR A 208 11.65 12.24 3.54
N GLY A 209 11.30 11.64 2.41
CA GLY A 209 12.22 10.75 1.71
C GLY A 209 11.65 10.30 0.38
N ARG A 210 12.24 9.24 -0.14
CA ARG A 210 11.80 8.58 -1.36
C ARG A 210 11.69 7.08 -1.14
N ALA A 211 10.75 6.46 -1.85
CA ALA A 211 10.50 5.02 -1.84
C ALA A 211 10.19 4.56 -3.28
N ASP A 212 10.39 3.28 -3.55
CA ASP A 212 9.66 2.65 -4.64
C ASP A 212 8.24 2.36 -4.15
N ALA A 213 7.23 2.90 -4.83
CA ALA A 213 5.85 2.78 -4.41
C ALA A 213 4.92 2.78 -5.61
N ARG A 214 4.05 1.77 -5.68
CA ARG A 214 3.17 1.53 -6.83
C ARG A 214 1.81 0.99 -6.40
N LEU A 215 0.78 1.35 -7.15
CA LEU A 215 -0.56 0.80 -7.00
C LEU A 215 -0.73 -0.40 -7.93
N ILE A 216 -0.95 -1.56 -7.36
CA ILE A 216 -1.24 -2.76 -8.13
C ILE A 216 -2.74 -2.91 -8.28
N LEU A 217 -3.22 -2.70 -9.51
CA LEU A 217 -4.64 -2.78 -9.83
C LEU A 217 -5.16 -4.21 -9.69
N GLN A 218 -6.42 -4.35 -9.31
CA GLN A 218 -7.09 -5.63 -9.38
C GLN A 218 -7.09 -6.14 -10.83
N PRO A 219 -6.66 -7.40 -11.08
CA PRO A 219 -6.73 -7.98 -12.40
C PRO A 219 -8.19 -8.25 -12.83
N PRO A 220 -8.50 -8.22 -14.14
CA PRO A 220 -9.86 -8.49 -14.61
C PRO A 220 -10.34 -9.91 -14.27
N GLN A 221 -9.42 -10.87 -14.16
CA GLN A 221 -9.66 -12.24 -13.73
C GLN A 221 -8.56 -12.65 -12.75
N PRO A 222 -8.86 -13.53 -11.76
CA PRO A 222 -7.82 -14.01 -10.86
C PRO A 222 -6.94 -15.02 -11.60
N ASP A 223 -5.62 -14.90 -11.46
CA ASP A 223 -4.65 -15.87 -12.00
C ASP A 223 -4.81 -17.28 -11.38
N ARG A 224 -5.54 -17.36 -10.26
CA ARG A 224 -5.74 -18.58 -9.48
C ARG A 224 -7.22 -18.80 -9.20
N LEU A 225 -7.74 -19.95 -9.63
CA LEU A 225 -9.13 -20.37 -9.37
C LEU A 225 -9.47 -20.43 -7.88
N ALA A 226 -8.46 -20.67 -7.02
CA ALA A 226 -8.61 -20.70 -5.56
C ALA A 226 -9.06 -19.36 -4.95
N LEU A 227 -8.92 -18.23 -5.66
CA LEU A 227 -9.35 -16.93 -5.14
C LEU A 227 -10.88 -16.74 -5.21
N ALA A 228 -11.57 -17.36 -6.17
CA ALA A 228 -13.01 -17.14 -6.37
C ALA A 228 -13.87 -17.49 -5.14
N PRO A 229 -13.65 -18.63 -4.46
CA PRO A 229 -14.30 -18.91 -3.18
C PRO A 229 -14.00 -17.87 -2.08
N LEU A 230 -12.78 -17.32 -2.05
CA LEU A 230 -12.38 -16.34 -1.03
C LEU A 230 -13.12 -15.01 -1.21
N ARG A 231 -13.28 -14.54 -2.46
CA ARG A 231 -14.10 -13.36 -2.75
C ARG A 231 -15.58 -13.59 -2.45
N ALA A 232 -16.11 -14.78 -2.75
CA ALA A 232 -17.49 -15.11 -2.39
C ALA A 232 -17.68 -15.11 -0.86
N ARG A 233 -16.70 -15.64 -0.11
CA ARG A 233 -16.70 -15.59 1.35
C ARG A 233 -16.59 -14.17 1.87
N HIS A 234 -15.74 -13.33 1.29
CA HIS A 234 -15.64 -11.91 1.62
C HIS A 234 -17.00 -11.19 1.46
N THR A 235 -17.68 -11.39 0.34
CA THR A 235 -19.04 -10.86 0.12
C THR A 235 -20.00 -11.33 1.21
N ALA A 236 -19.95 -12.61 1.59
CA ALA A 236 -20.78 -13.13 2.67
C ALA A 236 -20.47 -12.47 4.04
N LEU A 237 -19.18 -12.25 4.36
CA LEU A 237 -18.76 -11.53 5.57
C LEU A 237 -19.31 -10.10 5.62
N VAL A 238 -19.30 -9.39 4.48
CA VAL A 238 -19.91 -8.06 4.36
C VAL A 238 -21.40 -8.14 4.66
N SER A 239 -22.12 -9.10 4.07
CA SER A 239 -23.56 -9.28 4.29
C SER A 239 -23.92 -9.64 5.73
N GLU A 240 -23.14 -10.50 6.39
CA GLU A 240 -23.31 -10.89 7.80
C GLU A 240 -23.17 -9.68 8.74
N ILE A 241 -22.20 -8.79 8.49
CA ILE A 241 -21.96 -7.62 9.35
C ILE A 241 -23.01 -6.52 9.14
N LEU A 242 -23.54 -6.38 7.92
CA LEU A 242 -24.60 -5.43 7.62
C LEU A 242 -25.97 -5.87 8.15
N ASN A 243 -26.21 -7.17 8.28
CA ASN A 243 -27.47 -7.76 8.73
C ASN A 243 -27.22 -8.71 9.92
N PRO A 244 -26.82 -8.19 11.09
CA PRO A 244 -26.43 -8.99 12.24
C PRO A 244 -27.59 -9.73 12.90
#